data_AF-H0WSG4-F1
#
_entry.id   AF-H0WSG4-F1
#
_cell.length_a   1.000
_cell.length_b   1.000
_cell.length_c   1.000
_cell.angle_alpha   90.00
_cell.angle_beta   90.00
_cell.angle_gamma   90.00
#
_symmetry.space_group_name_H-M   'P 1'
#
loop_
_entity.id
_entity.type
_entity.pdbx_description
1 polymer ?
#
loop_
_entity_poly.entity_id
_entity_poly.type
_entity_poly.pdbx_seq_one_letter_code
_entity_poly.pdbx_strand_id
1 'polypeptide(L)'
;MEMENVLANAMLLKARLTLGGYGKKNGRSKKWREMLKLPLVSQCKELRSSIEKDYCSLCDKQPIGRLLFRQFCDTKPKLKRCIEFLDAVAEYEVAEEEDQSDFGLSVLNKFFSKECAVLLPEVTSRMVKECRAQLLKDPSKTVFEELTRVVHKYLSGTPFEEYQESSYFSHFLQWKLLERQPVTKHTFRHYRVLGKGGFGEVCACQVRATGKMYACKKLEKKRIKKRKGEAMALNEKRILEKVHSRFVVSLAYTYETKDTLCLVLTIMNGGDLKFHLYNLGNPGFDEQRAVFYAAEVCCGLEDLQKERIAYRDLKPENILLDDRDKGHIRISDLGLAVEIPEGHSVRGRVGTIGYMAPEVINNEHYTFSPDWWGLGCLIYEMIQGHTPFRKLKEKVRREEVDRRVRKDTEEYSEKFSEATRSICRMLLTKNPQERLGCKGDGAAGVKQHPVFKDINFKRLEANMLDPPFCPDPKAVYCKDILDIGHFSTVRGVYLDTTDNSFYAQFVTGCVSIPWQNEMIESGCFKDINESENDDTFRSDIEEKQLVRVSKPKKGFFYRLFRRGGCLTPGYSEQDPEPMMR
;
A
#
# COMPACT_ATOMS: atom_id res chain seq x y z
N MET A 1 -35.96 2.82 3.73
CA MET A 1 -34.89 3.82 3.96
C MET A 1 -33.91 3.33 5.02
N GLU A 2 -34.36 3.01 6.24
CA GLU A 2 -33.54 2.29 7.25
C GLU A 2 -33.05 0.92 6.73
N MET A 3 -33.91 0.22 5.97
CA MET A 3 -33.57 -1.03 5.27
C MET A 3 -32.40 -0.88 4.27
N GLU A 4 -32.24 0.28 3.62
CA GLU A 4 -31.13 0.48 2.66
C GLU A 4 -29.79 0.54 3.38
N ASN A 5 -29.73 1.24 4.54
CA ASN A 5 -28.53 1.31 5.36
C ASN A 5 -28.17 -0.07 5.93
N VAL A 6 -29.16 -0.80 6.48
CA VAL A 6 -28.96 -2.16 7.00
C VAL A 6 -28.46 -3.10 5.90
N LEU A 7 -29.08 -3.08 4.72
CA LEU A 7 -28.68 -3.91 3.59
C LEU A 7 -27.27 -3.58 3.10
N ALA A 8 -26.95 -2.29 2.96
CA ALA A 8 -25.65 -1.84 2.52
C ALA A 8 -24.54 -2.22 3.53
N ASN A 9 -24.83 -2.18 4.83
CA ASN A 9 -23.93 -2.61 5.90
C ASN A 9 -23.73 -4.12 5.86
N ALA A 10 -24.81 -4.89 5.77
CA ALA A 10 -24.74 -6.34 5.69
C ALA A 10 -23.93 -6.81 4.47
N MET A 11 -24.11 -6.15 3.31
CA MET A 11 -23.33 -6.44 2.11
C MET A 11 -21.84 -6.13 2.28
N LEU A 12 -21.50 -4.99 2.88
CA LEU A 12 -20.11 -4.62 3.15
C LEU A 12 -19.45 -5.60 4.14
N LEU A 13 -20.11 -5.88 5.27
CA LEU A 13 -19.59 -6.80 6.28
C LEU A 13 -19.40 -8.21 5.70
N LYS A 14 -20.33 -8.69 4.88
CA LYS A 14 -20.17 -9.97 4.18
C LYS A 14 -18.94 -9.97 3.27
N ALA A 15 -18.70 -8.88 2.53
CA ALA A 15 -17.53 -8.75 1.66
C ALA A 15 -16.20 -8.65 2.45
N ARG A 16 -16.20 -8.04 3.63
CA ARG A 16 -15.04 -8.01 4.55
C ARG A 16 -14.73 -9.40 5.11
N LEU A 17 -15.75 -10.08 5.65
CA LEU A 17 -15.59 -11.39 6.30
C LEU A 17 -15.15 -12.49 5.33
N THR A 18 -15.49 -12.38 4.04
CA THR A 18 -15.01 -13.31 3.01
C THR A 18 -13.50 -13.28 2.76
N LEU A 19 -12.78 -12.31 3.34
CA LEU A 19 -11.31 -12.21 3.28
C LEU A 19 -10.61 -12.72 4.55
N GLY A 20 -11.31 -12.86 5.68
CA GLY A 20 -10.72 -13.14 7.01
C GLY A 20 -10.97 -14.54 7.57
N GLY A 21 -11.63 -15.44 6.83
CA GLY A 21 -12.01 -16.77 7.30
C GLY A 21 -11.14 -17.89 6.73
N TYR A 22 -10.60 -18.74 7.62
CA TYR A 22 -9.99 -20.04 7.37
C TYR A 22 -10.49 -20.72 6.07
N GLY A 23 -9.59 -20.86 5.09
CA GLY A 23 -9.61 -21.98 4.14
C GLY A 23 -10.47 -21.91 2.87
N LYS A 24 -11.21 -20.82 2.55
CA LYS A 24 -11.89 -20.70 1.24
C LYS A 24 -11.72 -19.33 0.58
N LYS A 25 -11.04 -19.34 -0.59
CA LYS A 25 -10.69 -18.22 -1.49
C LYS A 25 -11.89 -17.43 -2.03
N ASN A 26 -12.67 -16.74 -1.19
CA ASN A 26 -14.05 -16.38 -1.52
C ASN A 26 -14.37 -14.88 -1.64
N GLY A 27 -13.56 -14.11 -2.37
CA GLY A 27 -13.97 -12.80 -2.96
C GLY A 27 -13.91 -12.75 -4.49
N ARG A 28 -13.15 -13.68 -5.09
CA ARG A 28 -12.83 -13.69 -6.52
C ARG A 28 -14.05 -14.02 -7.38
N SER A 29 -14.11 -13.44 -8.57
CA SER A 29 -15.02 -13.84 -9.64
C SER A 29 -14.79 -15.31 -10.01
N LYS A 30 -15.85 -16.04 -10.38
CA LYS A 30 -15.70 -17.41 -10.92
C LYS A 30 -14.80 -17.46 -12.18
N LYS A 31 -14.70 -16.34 -12.90
CA LYS A 31 -13.89 -16.16 -14.12
C LYS A 31 -12.53 -15.49 -13.85
N TRP A 32 -12.04 -15.47 -12.61
CA TRP A 32 -10.83 -14.70 -12.27
C TRP A 32 -9.58 -15.16 -13.04
N ARG A 33 -9.45 -16.47 -13.33
CA ARG A 33 -8.32 -17.00 -14.13
C ARG A 33 -8.34 -16.49 -15.57
N GLU A 34 -9.54 -16.33 -16.16
CA GLU A 34 -9.68 -15.72 -17.49
C GLU A 34 -9.31 -14.23 -17.45
N MET A 35 -9.66 -13.53 -16.36
CA MET A 35 -9.37 -12.11 -16.18
C MET A 35 -7.88 -11.81 -15.94
N LEU A 36 -7.14 -12.74 -15.34
CA LEU A 36 -5.72 -12.61 -15.01
C LEU A 36 -4.85 -13.58 -15.83
N LYS A 37 -5.28 -13.94 -17.04
CA LYS A 37 -4.50 -14.80 -17.91
C LYS A 37 -3.21 -14.08 -18.32
N LEU A 38 -2.06 -14.69 -18.05
CA LEU A 38 -0.78 -14.12 -18.47
C LEU A 38 -0.66 -14.12 -20.00
N PRO A 39 -0.12 -13.03 -20.59
CA PRO A 39 0.13 -12.97 -22.01
C PRO A 39 1.28 -13.91 -22.40
N LEU A 40 1.37 -14.26 -23.69
CA LEU A 40 2.49 -15.06 -24.19
C LEU A 40 3.79 -14.25 -24.14
N VAL A 41 4.93 -14.93 -23.92
CA VAL A 41 6.26 -14.28 -23.92
C VAL A 41 6.52 -13.51 -25.22
N SER A 42 6.03 -14.02 -26.35
CA SER A 42 6.14 -13.35 -27.67
C SER A 42 5.46 -11.98 -27.72
N GLN A 43 4.43 -11.74 -26.88
CA GLN A 43 3.73 -10.46 -26.77
C GLN A 43 4.49 -9.45 -25.90
N CYS A 44 5.51 -9.89 -25.15
CA CYS A 44 6.28 -9.03 -24.26
C CYS A 44 7.48 -8.36 -24.94
N LYS A 45 7.69 -8.55 -26.26
CA LYS A 45 8.87 -8.07 -26.99
C LYS A 45 9.05 -6.55 -26.92
N GLU A 46 7.98 -5.79 -27.17
CA GLU A 46 8.01 -4.32 -27.11
C GLU A 46 8.24 -3.81 -25.67
N LEU A 47 7.65 -4.49 -24.69
CA LEU A 47 7.86 -4.15 -23.29
C LEU A 47 9.32 -4.41 -22.87
N ARG A 48 9.91 -5.53 -23.32
CA ARG A 48 11.33 -5.85 -23.08
C ARG A 48 12.27 -4.76 -23.57
N SER A 49 11.99 -4.16 -24.73
CA SER A 49 12.83 -3.11 -25.30
C SER A 49 12.60 -1.72 -24.69
N SER A 50 11.41 -1.45 -24.16
CA SER A 50 11.02 -0.12 -23.68
C SER A 50 11.10 0.05 -22.15
N ILE A 51 11.17 -1.04 -21.39
CA ILE A 51 11.24 -0.97 -19.93
C ILE A 51 12.60 -0.41 -19.46
N GLU A 52 12.56 0.54 -18.53
CA GLU A 52 13.76 1.07 -17.90
C GLU A 52 14.47 -0.02 -17.07
N LYS A 53 15.76 -0.18 -17.33
CA LYS A 53 16.60 -1.23 -16.73
C LYS A 53 17.22 -0.78 -15.41
N ASP A 54 16.37 -0.37 -14.47
CA ASP A 54 16.81 0.06 -13.13
C ASP A 54 16.68 -1.09 -12.11
N TYR A 55 17.81 -1.49 -11.51
CA TYR A 55 17.86 -2.59 -10.54
C TYR A 55 17.00 -2.31 -9.30
N CYS A 56 17.08 -1.10 -8.74
CA CYS A 56 16.35 -0.74 -7.52
C CYS A 56 14.83 -0.81 -7.77
N SER A 57 14.36 -0.30 -8.90
CA SER A 57 12.96 -0.34 -9.30
C SER A 57 12.48 -1.77 -9.55
N LEU A 58 13.22 -2.55 -10.34
CA LEU A 58 12.75 -3.86 -10.85
C LEU A 58 12.95 -5.01 -9.87
N CYS A 59 14.02 -5.01 -9.07
CA CYS A 59 14.42 -6.15 -8.25
C CYS A 59 14.28 -5.90 -6.74
N ASP A 60 14.03 -4.66 -6.33
CA ASP A 60 13.90 -4.31 -4.91
C ASP A 60 12.53 -3.70 -4.59
N LYS A 61 12.19 -2.55 -5.20
CA LYS A 61 10.94 -1.83 -4.93
C LYS A 61 9.68 -2.55 -5.44
N GLN A 62 9.74 -3.18 -6.61
CA GLN A 62 8.59 -3.88 -7.20
C GLN A 62 8.42 -5.28 -6.60
N PRO A 63 7.32 -5.57 -5.86
CA PRO A 63 7.17 -6.82 -5.10
C PRO A 63 7.30 -8.10 -5.93
N ILE A 64 6.63 -8.17 -7.09
CA ILE A 64 6.72 -9.36 -7.96
C ILE A 64 8.12 -9.47 -8.57
N GLY A 65 8.70 -8.33 -8.98
CA GLY A 65 10.07 -8.30 -9.51
C GLY A 65 11.11 -8.75 -8.50
N ARG A 66 11.00 -8.32 -7.24
CA ARG A 66 11.82 -8.79 -6.10
C ARG A 66 11.67 -10.28 -5.86
N LEU A 67 10.45 -10.82 -5.88
CA LEU A 67 10.22 -12.25 -5.72
C LEU A 67 10.85 -13.07 -6.85
N LEU A 68 10.67 -12.66 -8.10
CA LEU A 68 11.22 -13.37 -9.26
C LEU A 68 12.76 -13.26 -9.32
N PHE A 69 13.32 -12.11 -8.96
CA PHE A 69 14.77 -11.94 -8.84
C PHE A 69 15.35 -12.83 -7.75
N ARG A 70 14.68 -12.96 -6.60
CA ARG A 70 15.10 -13.88 -5.52
C ARG A 70 15.03 -15.33 -5.94
N GLN A 71 13.96 -15.75 -6.62
CA GLN A 71 13.85 -17.10 -7.19
C GLN A 71 14.98 -17.39 -8.20
N PHE A 72 15.37 -16.41 -9.01
CA PHE A 72 16.55 -16.52 -9.86
C PHE A 72 17.84 -16.65 -9.04
N CYS A 73 18.03 -15.84 -8.00
CA CYS A 73 19.19 -15.90 -7.13
C CYS A 73 19.33 -17.25 -6.40
N ASP A 74 18.21 -17.87 -6.03
CA ASP A 74 18.19 -19.19 -5.36
C ASP A 74 18.79 -20.31 -6.22
N THR A 75 18.80 -20.15 -7.55
CA THR A 75 19.42 -21.11 -8.47
C THR A 75 20.95 -21.09 -8.44
N LYS A 76 21.56 -20.05 -7.85
CA LYS A 76 23.01 -19.83 -7.84
C LYS A 76 23.50 -19.67 -6.39
N PRO A 77 24.33 -20.60 -5.86
CA PRO A 77 24.75 -20.60 -4.45
C PRO A 77 25.33 -19.27 -3.96
N LYS A 78 26.11 -18.59 -4.80
CA LYS A 78 26.69 -17.27 -4.48
C LYS A 78 25.64 -16.17 -4.34
N LEU A 79 24.66 -16.12 -5.25
CA LEU A 79 23.60 -15.09 -5.21
C LEU A 79 22.63 -15.36 -4.06
N LYS A 80 22.24 -16.62 -3.87
CA LYS A 80 21.42 -17.05 -2.73
C LYS A 80 22.00 -16.55 -1.42
N ARG A 81 23.31 -16.71 -1.22
CA ARG A 81 23.99 -16.25 0.00
C ARG A 81 23.94 -14.72 0.18
N CYS A 82 24.01 -13.94 -0.89
CA CYS A 82 23.80 -12.49 -0.82
C CYS A 82 22.38 -12.16 -0.32
N ILE A 83 21.37 -12.85 -0.84
CA ILE A 83 19.98 -12.66 -0.41
C ILE A 83 19.79 -13.05 1.07
N GLU A 84 20.32 -14.20 1.48
CA GLU A 84 20.27 -14.67 2.88
C GLU A 84 20.94 -13.68 3.85
N PHE A 85 22.03 -13.03 3.42
CA PHE A 85 22.68 -11.97 4.21
C PHE A 85 21.77 -10.75 4.37
N LEU A 86 21.19 -10.27 3.27
CA LEU A 86 20.27 -9.13 3.31
C LEU A 86 19.05 -9.41 4.20
N ASP A 87 18.52 -10.63 4.16
CA ASP A 87 17.40 -11.04 5.02
C ASP A 87 17.81 -11.07 6.50
N ALA A 88 18.99 -11.58 6.82
CA ALA A 88 19.49 -11.59 8.20
C ALA A 88 19.76 -10.17 8.74
N VAL A 89 20.20 -9.24 7.89
CA VAL A 89 20.33 -7.82 8.28
C VAL A 89 18.96 -7.18 8.53
N ALA A 90 17.96 -7.48 7.69
CA ALA A 90 16.60 -6.98 7.91
C ALA A 90 15.99 -7.52 9.22
N GLU A 91 16.29 -8.77 9.60
CA GLU A 91 15.90 -9.33 10.91
C GLU A 91 16.62 -8.62 12.08
N TYR A 92 17.88 -8.22 11.90
CA TYR A 92 18.66 -7.49 12.91
C TYR A 92 18.06 -6.11 13.19
N GLU A 93 17.63 -5.39 12.15
CA GLU A 93 17.10 -4.03 12.30
C GLU A 93 15.81 -3.95 13.15
N VAL A 94 15.10 -5.07 13.30
CA VAL A 94 13.84 -5.18 14.05
C VAL A 94 13.97 -5.99 15.34
N ALA A 95 15.15 -6.52 15.64
CA ALA A 95 15.43 -7.23 16.88
C ALA A 95 15.20 -6.35 18.12
N GLU A 96 14.91 -6.98 19.27
CA GLU A 96 14.88 -6.28 20.56
C GLU A 96 16.27 -5.76 20.91
N GLU A 97 16.34 -4.62 21.62
CA GLU A 97 17.62 -3.97 21.94
C GLU A 97 18.54 -4.87 22.79
N GLU A 98 17.96 -5.72 23.65
CA GLU A 98 18.68 -6.66 24.52
C GLU A 98 19.43 -7.75 23.72
N ASP A 99 18.86 -8.19 22.60
CA ASP A 99 19.40 -9.28 21.77
C ASP A 99 20.25 -8.77 20.60
N GLN A 100 20.23 -7.46 20.34
CA GLN A 100 20.72 -6.89 19.09
C GLN A 100 22.22 -7.13 18.88
N SER A 101 23.04 -6.99 19.93
CA SER A 101 24.49 -7.20 19.83
C SER A 101 24.85 -8.65 19.49
N ASP A 102 24.26 -9.61 20.20
CA ASP A 102 24.51 -11.04 19.98
C ASP A 102 24.00 -11.51 18.62
N PHE A 103 22.81 -11.04 18.22
CA PHE A 103 22.27 -11.31 16.90
C PHE A 103 23.17 -10.75 15.79
N GLY A 104 23.62 -9.50 15.90
CA GLY A 104 24.55 -8.89 14.94
C GLY A 104 25.89 -9.63 14.84
N LEU A 105 26.43 -10.10 15.98
CA LEU A 105 27.66 -10.91 15.99
C LEU A 105 27.44 -12.26 15.31
N SER A 106 26.28 -12.88 15.53
CA SER A 106 25.86 -14.11 14.86
C SER A 106 25.78 -13.92 13.34
N VAL A 107 25.19 -12.82 12.86
CA VAL A 107 25.18 -12.46 11.42
C VAL A 107 26.60 -12.38 10.87
N LEU A 108 27.50 -11.63 11.53
CA LEU A 108 28.88 -11.51 11.06
C LEU A 108 29.63 -12.85 11.03
N ASN A 109 29.42 -13.71 12.03
CA ASN A 109 30.04 -15.03 12.09
C ASN A 109 29.48 -15.97 11.01
N LYS A 110 28.17 -15.93 10.76
CA LYS A 110 27.49 -16.76 9.77
C LYS A 110 27.97 -16.45 8.35
N PHE A 111 28.16 -15.18 8.00
CA PHE A 111 28.44 -14.76 6.62
C PHE A 111 29.91 -14.45 6.31
N PHE A 112 30.74 -14.13 7.32
CA PHE A 112 32.13 -13.68 7.11
C PHE A 112 33.19 -14.46 7.90
N SER A 113 32.86 -15.64 8.46
CA SER A 113 33.86 -16.51 9.11
C SER A 113 34.87 -17.08 8.10
N LYS A 114 36.06 -17.45 8.60
CA LYS A 114 37.13 -18.05 7.77
C LYS A 114 36.77 -19.44 7.22
N GLU A 115 35.80 -20.11 7.85
CA GLU A 115 35.31 -21.45 7.48
C GLU A 115 34.20 -21.40 6.42
N CYS A 116 33.85 -20.20 5.97
CA CYS A 116 32.75 -19.97 5.06
C CYS A 116 33.09 -20.43 3.62
N ALA A 117 32.43 -21.50 3.16
CA ALA A 117 32.65 -22.10 1.83
C ALA A 117 32.32 -21.17 0.65
N VAL A 118 31.44 -20.17 0.85
CA VAL A 118 31.05 -19.20 -0.18
C VAL A 118 31.15 -17.80 0.41
N LEU A 119 32.13 -17.01 -0.01
CA LEU A 119 32.30 -15.64 0.49
C LEU A 119 31.37 -14.67 -0.25
N LEU A 120 30.88 -13.66 0.48
CA LEU A 120 30.15 -12.55 -0.13
C LEU A 120 31.09 -11.72 -1.01
N PRO A 121 30.70 -11.38 -2.25
CA PRO A 121 31.52 -10.64 -3.19
C PRO A 121 31.75 -9.20 -2.73
N GLU A 122 32.92 -8.67 -3.04
CA GLU A 122 33.32 -7.25 -2.84
C GLU A 122 33.34 -6.74 -1.39
N VAL A 123 32.98 -7.58 -0.41
CA VAL A 123 33.12 -7.24 1.01
C VAL A 123 34.54 -7.52 1.49
N THR A 124 35.24 -6.48 1.98
CA THR A 124 36.62 -6.61 2.46
C THR A 124 36.70 -6.98 3.95
N SER A 125 37.78 -7.64 4.36
CA SER A 125 38.01 -7.94 5.79
C SER A 125 38.11 -6.68 6.66
N ARG A 126 38.45 -5.52 6.08
CA ARG A 126 38.48 -4.24 6.78
C ARG A 126 37.06 -3.80 7.16
N MET A 127 36.13 -3.82 6.20
CA MET A 127 34.73 -3.44 6.44
C MET A 127 34.08 -4.32 7.52
N VAL A 128 34.34 -5.63 7.50
CA VAL A 128 33.83 -6.57 8.51
C VAL A 128 34.38 -6.25 9.90
N LYS A 129 35.67 -5.89 10.00
CA LYS A 129 36.29 -5.49 11.28
C LYS A 129 35.71 -4.18 11.80
N GLU A 130 35.51 -3.19 10.93
CA GLU A 130 34.90 -1.90 11.28
C GLU A 130 33.45 -2.09 11.77
N CYS A 131 32.65 -2.86 11.03
CA CYS A 131 31.28 -3.22 11.42
C CYS A 131 31.24 -3.94 12.77
N ARG A 132 32.12 -4.93 13.00
CA ARG A 132 32.23 -5.61 14.30
C ARG A 132 32.59 -4.66 15.44
N ALA A 133 33.53 -3.74 15.20
CA ALA A 133 33.94 -2.77 16.22
C ALA A 133 32.81 -1.80 16.56
N GLN A 134 32.02 -1.37 15.56
CA GLN A 134 30.83 -0.54 15.79
C GLN A 134 29.79 -1.31 16.60
N LEU A 135 29.47 -2.55 16.23
CA LEU A 135 28.49 -3.38 16.93
C LEU A 135 28.81 -3.57 18.42
N LEU A 136 30.09 -3.73 18.78
CA LEU A 136 30.55 -3.86 20.17
C LEU A 136 30.51 -2.55 20.95
N LYS A 137 30.56 -1.40 20.27
CA LYS A 137 30.57 -0.08 20.89
C LYS A 137 29.16 0.51 21.03
N ASP A 138 28.38 0.39 19.97
CA ASP A 138 27.03 0.90 19.82
C ASP A 138 26.31 0.02 18.76
N PRO A 139 25.50 -0.97 19.17
CA PRO A 139 24.75 -1.83 18.26
C PRO A 139 23.58 -1.06 17.65
N SER A 140 23.87 0.06 17.00
CA SER A 140 22.86 0.85 16.32
C SER A 140 22.27 0.05 15.15
N LYS A 141 21.07 0.43 14.73
CA LYS A 141 20.37 -0.26 13.63
C LYS A 141 21.00 0.02 12.25
N THR A 142 21.99 0.91 12.18
CA THR A 142 22.66 1.31 10.92
C THR A 142 24.02 0.65 10.73
N VAL A 143 24.47 -0.19 11.67
CA VAL A 143 25.80 -0.83 11.66
C VAL A 143 26.09 -1.65 10.38
N PHE A 144 25.06 -2.18 9.72
CA PHE A 144 25.21 -2.97 8.49
C PHE A 144 25.02 -2.19 7.18
N GLU A 145 24.67 -0.90 7.22
CA GLU A 145 24.33 -0.11 6.01
C GLU A 145 25.39 -0.19 4.91
N GLU A 146 26.66 -0.04 5.29
CA GLU A 146 27.78 -0.10 4.33
C GLU A 146 27.93 -1.48 3.68
N LEU A 147 27.75 -2.56 4.46
CA LEU A 147 27.82 -3.93 3.95
C LEU A 147 26.65 -4.23 3.01
N THR A 148 25.44 -3.83 3.41
CA THR A 148 24.23 -3.94 2.59
C THR A 148 24.38 -3.18 1.27
N ARG A 149 24.95 -1.97 1.30
CA ARG A 149 25.20 -1.15 0.10
C ARG A 149 26.12 -1.87 -0.89
N VAL A 150 27.21 -2.48 -0.42
CA VAL A 150 28.14 -3.22 -1.28
C VAL A 150 27.47 -4.45 -1.89
N VAL A 151 26.67 -5.19 -1.12
CA VAL A 151 25.94 -6.36 -1.64
C VAL A 151 24.93 -5.95 -2.72
N HIS A 152 24.16 -4.87 -2.52
CA HIS A 152 23.27 -4.36 -3.56
C HIS A 152 24.03 -3.88 -4.80
N LYS A 153 25.17 -3.21 -4.63
CA LYS A 153 26.02 -2.80 -5.76
C LYS A 153 26.46 -3.99 -6.60
N TYR A 154 26.92 -5.07 -5.95
CA TYR A 154 27.25 -6.31 -6.64
C TYR A 154 26.04 -6.91 -7.38
N LEU A 155 24.89 -7.03 -6.70
CA LEU A 155 23.67 -7.59 -7.30
C LEU A 155 23.16 -6.76 -8.48
N SER A 156 23.40 -5.44 -8.49
CA SER A 156 23.00 -4.53 -9.56
C SER A 156 23.85 -4.61 -10.83
N GLY A 157 25.00 -5.29 -10.79
CA GLY A 157 25.89 -5.49 -11.93
C GLY A 157 25.56 -6.76 -12.72
N THR A 158 26.57 -7.61 -12.93
CA THR A 158 26.44 -8.87 -13.70
C THR A 158 25.26 -9.76 -13.28
N PRO A 159 24.94 -9.97 -11.98
CA PRO A 159 23.78 -10.76 -11.60
C PRO A 159 22.44 -10.22 -12.14
N PHE A 160 22.30 -8.90 -12.23
CA PHE A 160 21.11 -8.26 -12.79
C PHE A 160 21.05 -8.42 -14.32
N GLU A 161 22.17 -8.30 -15.03
CA GLU A 161 22.25 -8.58 -16.47
C GLU A 161 21.87 -10.03 -16.79
N GLU A 162 22.41 -10.99 -16.02
CA GLU A 162 22.06 -12.41 -16.17
C GLU A 162 20.58 -12.68 -15.85
N TYR A 163 20.00 -11.97 -14.88
CA TYR A 163 18.56 -12.04 -14.60
C TYR A 163 17.74 -11.55 -15.79
N GLN A 164 18.13 -10.44 -16.42
CA GLN A 164 17.41 -9.86 -17.57
C GLN A 164 17.35 -10.80 -18.78
N GLU A 165 18.36 -11.66 -18.97
CA GLU A 165 18.37 -12.67 -20.02
C GLU A 165 17.67 -13.98 -19.63
N SER A 166 17.23 -14.11 -18.38
CA SER A 166 16.61 -15.34 -17.86
C SER A 166 15.11 -15.48 -18.19
N SER A 167 14.60 -16.70 -18.03
CA SER A 167 13.15 -16.97 -18.08
C SER A 167 12.38 -16.24 -16.95
N TYR A 168 13.00 -16.01 -15.78
CA TYR A 168 12.39 -15.27 -14.68
C TYR A 168 12.05 -13.82 -15.06
N PHE A 169 12.95 -13.14 -15.78
CA PHE A 169 12.65 -11.80 -16.28
C PHE A 169 11.61 -11.82 -17.40
N SER A 170 11.63 -12.84 -18.27
CA SER A 170 10.56 -13.06 -19.25
C SER A 170 9.19 -13.17 -18.57
N HIS A 171 9.14 -13.89 -17.46
CA HIS A 171 7.94 -14.07 -16.65
C HIS A 171 7.53 -12.78 -15.92
N PHE A 172 8.49 -12.01 -15.38
CA PHE A 172 8.23 -10.67 -14.85
C PHE A 172 7.58 -9.76 -15.90
N LEU A 173 8.02 -9.82 -17.16
CA LEU A 173 7.42 -9.03 -18.24
C LEU A 173 5.99 -9.45 -18.56
N GLN A 174 5.63 -10.74 -18.43
CA GLN A 174 4.23 -11.18 -18.56
C GLN A 174 3.35 -10.54 -17.48
N TRP A 175 3.82 -10.54 -16.22
CA TRP A 175 3.15 -9.87 -15.11
C TRP A 175 3.03 -8.36 -15.34
N LYS A 176 4.10 -7.73 -15.85
CA LYS A 176 4.12 -6.29 -16.13
C LYS A 176 3.19 -5.91 -17.27
N LEU A 177 3.03 -6.77 -18.28
CA LEU A 177 2.09 -6.55 -19.37
C LEU A 177 0.63 -6.76 -18.92
N LEU A 178 0.38 -7.68 -17.98
CA LEU A 178 -0.91 -7.84 -17.32
C LEU A 178 -1.26 -6.61 -16.45
N GLU A 179 -0.28 -6.08 -15.70
CA GLU A 179 -0.43 -4.85 -14.91
C GLU A 179 -0.84 -3.64 -15.77
N ARG A 180 -0.32 -3.55 -17.01
CA ARG A 180 -0.60 -2.46 -17.96
C ARG A 180 -1.95 -2.56 -18.68
N GLN A 181 -2.78 -3.57 -18.39
CA GLN A 181 -4.09 -3.68 -19.02
C GLN A 181 -5.03 -2.54 -18.59
N PRO A 182 -5.94 -2.08 -19.47
CA PRO A 182 -6.84 -0.96 -19.16
C PRO A 182 -7.72 -1.22 -17.93
N VAL A 183 -7.78 -0.24 -17.03
CA VAL A 183 -8.65 -0.28 -15.85
C VAL A 183 -9.97 0.42 -16.18
N THR A 184 -11.08 -0.27 -15.99
CA THR A 184 -12.42 0.31 -16.21
C THR A 184 -13.33 0.12 -15.00
N LYS A 185 -14.53 0.71 -15.04
CA LYS A 185 -15.59 0.45 -14.03
C LYS A 185 -15.90 -1.05 -13.85
N HIS A 186 -15.66 -1.88 -14.86
CA HIS A 186 -15.95 -3.31 -14.84
C HIS A 186 -14.91 -4.14 -14.08
N THR A 187 -13.78 -3.52 -13.69
CA THR A 187 -12.75 -4.13 -12.84
C THR A 187 -13.26 -4.32 -11.40
N PHE A 188 -14.20 -3.48 -10.97
CA PHE A 188 -14.63 -3.37 -9.58
C PHE A 188 -16.10 -3.76 -9.36
N ARG A 189 -16.41 -4.20 -8.14
CA ARG A 189 -17.76 -4.18 -7.56
C ARG A 189 -17.82 -3.06 -6.53
N HIS A 190 -18.87 -2.24 -6.54
CA HIS A 190 -19.05 -1.16 -5.56
C HIS A 190 -20.05 -1.57 -4.48
N TYR A 191 -19.82 -1.06 -3.28
CA TYR A 191 -20.62 -1.28 -2.07
C TYR A 191 -21.09 0.08 -1.52
N ARG A 192 -21.26 0.19 -0.20
CA ARG A 192 -21.76 1.40 0.45
C ARG A 192 -20.82 2.60 0.33
N VAL A 193 -21.41 3.78 0.38
CA VAL A 193 -20.69 5.05 0.62
C VAL A 193 -20.15 5.04 2.05
N LEU A 194 -18.88 5.44 2.18
CA LEU A 194 -18.14 5.55 3.43
C LEU A 194 -18.06 7.00 3.92
N GLY A 195 -18.01 7.95 2.99
CA GLY A 195 -17.90 9.36 3.32
C GLY A 195 -18.00 10.27 2.09
N LYS A 196 -17.83 11.57 2.34
CA LYS A 196 -17.98 12.63 1.35
C LYS A 196 -16.77 13.56 1.40
N GLY A 197 -16.11 13.76 0.26
CA GLY A 197 -14.98 14.66 0.10
C GLY A 197 -15.36 15.99 -0.54
N GLY A 198 -14.37 16.80 -0.93
CA GLY A 198 -14.61 18.11 -1.57
C GLY A 198 -15.27 18.01 -2.96
N PHE A 199 -14.88 17.02 -3.77
CA PHE A 199 -15.28 16.87 -5.17
C PHE A 199 -16.25 15.71 -5.45
N GLY A 200 -16.63 14.94 -4.44
CA GLY A 200 -17.51 13.80 -4.61
C GLY A 200 -17.51 12.88 -3.38
N GLU A 201 -17.83 11.61 -3.60
CA GLU A 201 -18.01 10.62 -2.54
C GLU A 201 -16.86 9.60 -2.48
N VAL A 202 -16.72 8.96 -1.33
CA VAL A 202 -15.85 7.79 -1.15
C VAL A 202 -16.74 6.59 -0.86
N CYS A 203 -16.57 5.50 -1.60
CA CYS A 203 -17.33 4.26 -1.38
C CYS A 203 -16.40 3.05 -1.32
N ALA A 204 -16.81 1.99 -0.63
CA ALA A 204 -16.08 0.74 -0.65
C ALA A 204 -16.22 0.05 -2.02
N CYS A 205 -15.14 -0.54 -2.52
CA CYS A 205 -15.16 -1.36 -3.73
C CYS A 205 -14.28 -2.61 -3.57
N GLN A 206 -14.49 -3.59 -4.45
CA GLN A 206 -13.73 -4.83 -4.50
C GLN A 206 -13.24 -5.10 -5.91
N VAL A 207 -11.96 -5.43 -6.08
CA VAL A 207 -11.43 -5.91 -7.36
C VAL A 207 -12.03 -7.28 -7.66
N ARG A 208 -12.69 -7.43 -8.81
CA ARG A 208 -13.42 -8.66 -9.15
C ARG A 208 -12.50 -9.87 -9.29
N ALA A 209 -11.30 -9.67 -9.82
CA ALA A 209 -10.38 -10.77 -10.09
C ALA A 209 -9.74 -11.32 -8.81
N THR A 210 -9.27 -10.44 -7.93
CA THR A 210 -8.50 -10.81 -6.72
C THR A 210 -9.36 -10.90 -5.46
N GLY A 211 -10.51 -10.23 -5.45
CA GLY A 211 -11.36 -10.10 -4.26
C GLY A 211 -10.86 -9.06 -3.25
N LYS A 212 -9.76 -8.34 -3.53
CA LYS A 212 -9.21 -7.34 -2.60
C LYS A 212 -10.13 -6.13 -2.49
N MET A 213 -10.34 -5.67 -1.25
CA MET A 213 -11.17 -4.51 -0.92
C MET A 213 -10.35 -3.22 -0.96
N TYR A 214 -10.97 -2.15 -1.44
CA TYR A 214 -10.43 -0.80 -1.56
C TYR A 214 -11.49 0.27 -1.26
N ALA A 215 -11.05 1.50 -1.07
CA ALA A 215 -11.88 2.69 -1.08
C ALA A 215 -11.79 3.36 -2.45
N CYS A 216 -12.91 3.68 -3.08
CA CYS A 216 -12.98 4.41 -4.34
C CYS A 216 -13.44 5.85 -4.07
N LYS A 217 -12.50 6.79 -4.11
CA LYS A 217 -12.75 8.24 -4.08
C LYS A 217 -13.16 8.68 -5.49
N LYS A 218 -14.44 8.97 -5.68
CA LYS A 218 -15.02 9.43 -6.94
C LYS A 218 -15.09 10.95 -6.95
N LEU A 219 -14.42 11.57 -7.91
CA LEU A 219 -14.41 13.02 -8.12
C LEU A 219 -15.33 13.34 -9.31
N GLU A 220 -16.40 14.11 -9.09
CA GLU A 220 -17.34 14.49 -10.15
C GLU A 220 -16.69 15.46 -11.14
N LYS A 221 -16.61 15.09 -12.43
CA LYS A 221 -15.96 15.89 -13.49
C LYS A 221 -16.51 17.31 -13.57
N LYS A 222 -17.85 17.45 -13.56
CA LYS A 222 -18.52 18.76 -13.58
C LYS A 222 -18.20 19.61 -12.35
N ARG A 223 -18.00 18.99 -11.18
CA ARG A 223 -17.69 19.68 -9.93
C ARG A 223 -16.24 20.16 -9.89
N ILE A 224 -15.31 19.35 -10.42
CA ILE A 224 -13.92 19.75 -10.64
C ILE A 224 -13.89 21.00 -11.51
N LYS A 225 -14.51 20.94 -12.71
CA LYS A 225 -14.55 22.06 -13.66
C LYS A 225 -15.17 23.32 -13.07
N LYS A 226 -16.31 23.19 -12.40
CA LYS A 226 -16.99 24.32 -11.73
C LYS A 226 -16.10 25.04 -10.72
N ARG A 227 -15.22 24.30 -10.04
CA ARG A 227 -14.37 24.83 -8.96
C ARG A 227 -12.92 25.07 -9.40
N LYS A 228 -12.59 24.85 -10.68
CA LYS A 228 -11.22 24.91 -11.20
C LYS A 228 -10.26 24.02 -10.39
N GLY A 229 -10.72 22.80 -10.08
CA GLY A 229 -10.05 21.85 -9.18
C GLY A 229 -9.07 20.88 -9.86
N GLU A 230 -8.77 21.06 -11.15
CA GLU A 230 -8.00 20.13 -11.98
C GLU A 230 -6.59 19.94 -11.42
N ALA A 231 -5.90 21.05 -11.11
CA ALA A 231 -4.55 21.02 -10.55
C ALA A 231 -4.51 20.32 -9.19
N MET A 232 -5.52 20.55 -8.34
CA MET A 232 -5.62 19.91 -7.02
C MET A 232 -5.83 18.39 -7.13
N ALA A 233 -6.73 17.96 -8.01
CA ALA A 233 -7.00 16.54 -8.24
C ALA A 233 -5.77 15.81 -8.83
N LEU A 234 -5.09 16.45 -9.78
CA LEU A 234 -3.88 15.87 -10.39
C LEU A 234 -2.71 15.83 -9.41
N ASN A 235 -2.56 16.86 -8.57
CA ASN A 235 -1.54 16.92 -7.52
C ASN A 235 -1.75 15.81 -6.47
N GLU A 236 -2.99 15.63 -5.97
CA GLU A 236 -3.31 14.53 -5.05
C GLU A 236 -2.92 13.17 -5.65
N LYS A 237 -3.31 12.94 -6.92
CA LYS A 237 -2.98 11.71 -7.64
C LYS A 237 -1.47 11.50 -7.76
N ARG A 238 -0.71 12.52 -8.18
CA ARG A 238 0.76 12.42 -8.37
C ARG A 238 1.49 12.12 -7.07
N ILE A 239 1.11 12.80 -5.99
CA ILE A 239 1.68 12.56 -4.67
C ILE A 239 1.38 11.13 -4.21
N LEU A 240 0.15 10.66 -4.35
CA LEU A 240 -0.24 9.30 -3.97
C LEU A 240 0.43 8.20 -4.80
N GLU A 241 0.82 8.46 -6.05
CA GLU A 241 1.63 7.53 -6.85
C GLU A 241 3.09 7.48 -6.41
N LYS A 242 3.63 8.61 -5.93
CA LYS A 242 5.03 8.75 -5.51
C LYS A 242 5.27 8.15 -4.12
N VAL A 243 4.35 8.40 -3.20
CA VAL A 243 4.53 8.04 -1.77
C VAL A 243 4.34 6.54 -1.56
N HIS A 244 5.38 5.90 -1.00
CA HIS A 244 5.32 4.52 -0.52
C HIS A 244 5.56 4.48 0.99
N SER A 245 4.47 4.52 1.75
CA SER A 245 4.51 4.50 3.22
C SER A 245 3.43 3.58 3.79
N ARG A 246 3.77 2.88 4.89
CA ARG A 246 2.78 2.13 5.70
C ARG A 246 1.76 3.07 6.34
N PHE A 247 2.17 4.29 6.64
CA PHE A 247 1.41 5.27 7.41
C PHE A 247 0.65 6.27 6.55
N VAL A 248 0.66 6.10 5.22
CA VAL A 248 -0.13 6.89 4.27
C VAL A 248 -0.97 5.93 3.42
N VAL A 249 -2.20 6.32 3.08
CA VAL A 249 -3.04 5.53 2.17
C VAL A 249 -2.36 5.40 0.81
N SER A 250 -2.34 4.20 0.25
CA SER A 250 -1.71 3.93 -1.04
C SER A 250 -2.74 3.99 -2.16
N LEU A 251 -2.37 4.56 -3.31
CA LEU A 251 -3.18 4.52 -4.52
C LEU A 251 -2.84 3.26 -5.33
N ALA A 252 -3.83 2.43 -5.61
CA ALA A 252 -3.67 1.21 -6.39
C ALA A 252 -4.14 1.37 -7.84
N TYR A 253 -5.18 2.17 -8.09
CA TYR A 253 -5.71 2.37 -9.42
C TYR A 253 -6.24 3.78 -9.65
N THR A 254 -6.10 4.26 -10.89
CA THR A 254 -6.82 5.41 -11.42
C THR A 254 -7.64 4.99 -12.64
N TYR A 255 -8.87 5.47 -12.73
CA TYR A 255 -9.70 5.27 -13.91
C TYR A 255 -10.76 6.36 -14.02
N GLU A 256 -11.40 6.45 -15.18
CA GLU A 256 -12.54 7.34 -15.37
C GLU A 256 -13.83 6.59 -15.67
N THR A 257 -14.94 7.28 -15.42
CA THR A 257 -16.26 6.93 -15.92
C THR A 257 -16.78 8.08 -16.78
N LYS A 258 -18.03 7.97 -17.23
CA LYS A 258 -18.72 9.05 -17.93
C LYS A 258 -18.70 10.35 -17.12
N ASP A 259 -18.93 10.26 -15.80
CA ASP A 259 -19.21 11.42 -14.95
C ASP A 259 -18.15 11.67 -13.86
N THR A 260 -17.24 10.71 -13.63
CA THR A 260 -16.28 10.78 -12.52
C THR A 260 -14.86 10.41 -12.92
N LEU A 261 -13.89 10.97 -12.20
CA LEU A 261 -12.53 10.45 -12.08
C LEU A 261 -12.42 9.67 -10.76
N CYS A 262 -11.71 8.56 -10.75
CA CYS A 262 -11.69 7.63 -9.62
C CYS A 262 -10.25 7.38 -9.15
N LEU A 263 -10.01 7.56 -7.85
CA LEU A 263 -8.83 7.08 -7.15
C LEU A 263 -9.23 5.86 -6.32
N VAL A 264 -8.56 4.72 -6.53
CA VAL A 264 -8.78 3.50 -5.76
C VAL A 264 -7.65 3.38 -4.74
N LEU A 265 -7.98 3.60 -3.48
CA LEU A 265 -7.08 3.78 -2.35
C LEU A 265 -7.20 2.62 -1.37
N THR A 266 -6.15 2.37 -0.58
CA THR A 266 -6.21 1.49 0.59
C THR A 266 -7.49 1.74 1.38
N ILE A 267 -8.28 0.68 1.60
CA ILE A 267 -9.48 0.79 2.44
C ILE A 267 -9.07 0.80 3.91
N MET A 268 -9.63 1.75 4.65
CA MET A 268 -9.40 1.92 6.09
C MET A 268 -10.76 1.75 6.78
N ASN A 269 -11.06 0.51 7.17
CA ASN A 269 -12.40 0.11 7.59
C ASN A 269 -12.76 0.51 9.02
N GLY A 270 -11.75 0.82 9.84
CA GLY A 270 -11.88 1.27 11.22
C GLY A 270 -12.42 2.69 11.34
N GLY A 271 -12.65 3.41 10.24
CA GLY A 271 -13.19 4.78 10.27
C GLY A 271 -12.13 5.84 10.54
N ASP A 272 -12.55 7.10 10.62
CA ASP A 272 -11.67 8.23 10.91
C ASP A 272 -11.53 8.51 12.42
N LEU A 273 -10.42 9.11 12.86
CA LEU A 273 -10.20 9.43 14.27
C LEU A 273 -11.25 10.38 14.82
N LYS A 274 -11.88 11.24 14.01
CA LYS A 274 -12.96 12.11 14.49
C LYS A 274 -14.14 11.29 14.99
N PHE A 275 -14.54 10.24 14.27
CA PHE A 275 -15.59 9.33 14.71
C PHE A 275 -15.21 8.67 16.04
N HIS A 276 -13.98 8.16 16.16
CA HIS A 276 -13.50 7.58 17.42
C HIS A 276 -13.51 8.59 18.56
N LEU A 277 -13.13 9.83 18.29
CA LEU A 277 -12.96 10.86 19.30
C LEU A 277 -14.30 11.40 19.84
N TYR A 278 -15.32 11.52 18.99
CA TYR A 278 -16.55 12.24 19.33
C TYR A 278 -17.80 11.36 19.36
N ASN A 279 -17.77 10.19 18.73
CA ASN A 279 -18.93 9.30 18.62
C ASN A 279 -18.79 8.02 19.45
N LEU A 280 -17.58 7.68 19.93
CA LEU A 280 -17.36 6.55 20.82
C LEU A 280 -17.18 7.04 22.27
N GLY A 281 -18.23 6.90 23.07
CA GLY A 281 -18.17 7.19 24.51
C GLY A 281 -17.92 8.66 24.84
N ASN A 282 -17.04 8.89 25.82
CA ASN A 282 -16.67 10.24 26.26
C ASN A 282 -15.59 10.84 25.34
N PRO A 283 -15.66 12.14 25.01
CA PRO A 283 -14.65 12.76 24.15
C PRO A 283 -13.22 12.64 24.69
N GLY A 284 -12.32 12.18 23.81
CA GLY A 284 -10.92 11.92 24.14
C GLY A 284 -10.56 10.43 24.14
N PHE A 285 -9.27 10.15 24.12
CA PHE A 285 -8.66 8.85 24.33
C PHE A 285 -7.85 8.86 25.63
N ASP A 286 -7.52 7.68 26.13
CA ASP A 286 -6.42 7.55 27.07
C ASP A 286 -5.09 7.95 26.42
N GLU A 287 -4.11 8.33 27.25
CA GLU A 287 -2.81 8.80 26.76
C GLU A 287 -2.06 7.71 25.98
N GLN A 288 -2.15 6.44 26.38
CA GLN A 288 -1.45 5.36 25.70
C GLN A 288 -1.90 5.23 24.23
N ARG A 289 -3.21 5.29 23.98
CA ARG A 289 -3.79 5.30 22.63
C ARG A 289 -3.41 6.55 21.85
N ALA A 290 -3.47 7.72 22.46
CA ALA A 290 -3.09 8.98 21.81
C ALA A 290 -1.60 8.99 21.41
N VAL A 291 -0.70 8.53 22.29
CA VAL A 291 0.75 8.46 22.05
C VAL A 291 1.06 7.45 20.95
N PHE A 292 0.42 6.27 20.95
CA PHE A 292 0.63 5.28 19.90
C PHE A 292 0.26 5.84 18.52
N TYR A 293 -0.93 6.43 18.37
CA TYR A 293 -1.33 7.03 17.09
C TYR A 293 -0.45 8.23 16.72
N ALA A 294 -0.01 9.03 17.69
CA ALA A 294 0.93 10.11 17.43
C ALA A 294 2.28 9.62 16.90
N ALA A 295 2.78 8.48 17.40
CA ALA A 295 4.00 7.86 16.89
C ALA A 295 3.83 7.39 15.43
N GLU A 296 2.69 6.79 15.09
CA GLU A 296 2.39 6.38 13.71
C GLU A 296 2.24 7.58 12.77
N VAL A 297 1.56 8.64 13.20
CA VAL A 297 1.44 9.89 12.42
C VAL A 297 2.82 10.53 12.25
N CYS A 298 3.68 10.51 13.28
CA CYS A 298 5.05 11.00 13.18
C CYS A 298 5.84 10.27 12.08
N CYS A 299 5.75 8.94 11.99
CA CYS A 299 6.36 8.18 10.90
C CYS A 299 5.77 8.55 9.53
N GLY A 300 4.44 8.70 9.42
CA GLY A 300 3.81 9.12 8.18
C GLY A 300 4.23 10.51 7.72
N LEU A 301 4.38 11.47 8.64
CA LEU A 301 4.92 12.79 8.33
C LEU A 301 6.39 12.73 7.89
N GLU A 302 7.20 11.91 8.56
CA GLU A 302 8.60 11.72 8.16
C GLU A 302 8.71 11.15 6.75
N ASP A 303 7.90 10.15 6.40
CA ASP A 303 7.90 9.54 5.06
C ASP A 303 7.51 10.56 3.96
N LEU A 304 6.52 11.41 4.24
CA LEU A 304 6.17 12.52 3.33
C LEU A 304 7.32 13.52 3.21
N GLN A 305 7.97 13.89 4.31
CA GLN A 305 9.07 14.85 4.31
C GLN A 305 10.32 14.32 3.61
N LYS A 306 10.62 13.01 3.70
CA LYS A 306 11.68 12.34 2.91
C LYS A 306 11.45 12.51 1.41
N GLU A 307 10.19 12.46 0.99
CA GLU A 307 9.78 12.73 -0.41
C GLU A 307 9.62 14.22 -0.71
N ARG A 308 9.99 15.09 0.22
CA ARG A 308 9.91 16.56 0.16
C ARG A 308 8.47 17.08 0.08
N ILE A 309 7.52 16.38 0.70
CA ILE A 309 6.09 16.72 0.66
C ILE A 309 5.65 17.30 2.01
N ALA A 310 5.06 18.49 1.99
CA ALA A 310 4.34 19.05 3.13
C ALA A 310 2.85 18.70 3.02
N TYR A 311 2.27 18.15 4.09
CA TYR A 311 0.91 17.61 4.08
C TYR A 311 -0.19 18.68 4.24
N ARG A 312 -0.01 19.61 5.20
CA ARG A 312 -0.80 20.84 5.40
C ARG A 312 -2.27 20.70 5.79
N ASP A 313 -2.78 19.49 6.03
CA ASP A 313 -4.17 19.26 6.47
C ASP A 313 -4.31 18.16 7.53
N LEU A 314 -3.39 18.12 8.50
CA LEU A 314 -3.46 17.17 9.61
C LEU A 314 -4.59 17.51 10.58
N LYS A 315 -5.55 16.59 10.70
CA LYS A 315 -6.74 16.66 11.57
C LYS A 315 -7.34 15.26 11.76
N PRO A 316 -8.19 15.03 12.77
CA PRO A 316 -8.76 13.72 13.05
C PRO A 316 -9.57 13.12 11.88
N GLU A 317 -10.23 13.93 11.05
CA GLU A 317 -10.97 13.44 9.88
C GLU A 317 -10.09 12.73 8.85
N ASN A 318 -8.81 13.10 8.77
CA ASN A 318 -7.91 12.62 7.74
C ASN A 318 -7.00 11.49 8.23
N ILE A 319 -7.11 11.07 9.49
CA ILE A 319 -6.40 9.92 10.04
C ILE A 319 -7.38 8.76 10.16
N LEU A 320 -7.14 7.70 9.39
CA LEU A 320 -8.06 6.57 9.27
C LEU A 320 -7.46 5.33 9.93
N LEU A 321 -8.29 4.52 10.58
CA LEU A 321 -7.90 3.25 11.18
C LEU A 321 -8.20 2.08 10.24
N ASP A 322 -7.33 1.08 10.25
CA ASP A 322 -7.62 -0.21 9.61
C ASP A 322 -8.21 -1.20 10.62
N ASP A 323 -9.08 -2.10 10.15
CA ASP A 323 -9.63 -3.20 10.96
C ASP A 323 -8.83 -4.50 10.80
N ARG A 324 -8.09 -4.69 9.70
CA ARG A 324 -7.28 -5.89 9.46
C ARG A 324 -5.95 -5.82 10.17
N ASP A 325 -5.31 -4.66 10.15
CA ASP A 325 -4.05 -4.39 10.84
C ASP A 325 -4.29 -3.97 12.30
N LYS A 326 -5.18 -4.67 13.03
CA LYS A 326 -5.42 -4.51 14.48
C LYS A 326 -5.70 -3.07 14.99
N GLY A 327 -6.05 -2.11 14.13
CA GLY A 327 -6.28 -0.71 14.51
C GLY A 327 -5.15 0.28 14.19
N HIS A 328 -4.15 -0.09 13.38
CA HIS A 328 -3.13 0.84 12.87
C HIS A 328 -3.73 1.99 12.06
N ILE A 329 -3.11 3.17 12.11
CA ILE A 329 -3.58 4.37 11.39
C ILE A 329 -2.87 4.60 10.07
N ARG A 330 -3.51 5.36 9.18
CA ARG A 330 -2.88 6.00 8.01
C ARG A 330 -3.41 7.40 7.79
N ILE A 331 -2.52 8.28 7.34
CA ILE A 331 -2.81 9.61 6.81
C ILE A 331 -3.52 9.46 5.45
N SER A 332 -4.57 10.24 5.25
CA SER A 332 -5.39 10.25 4.03
C SER A 332 -5.66 11.67 3.51
N ASP A 333 -6.32 11.80 2.36
CA ASP A 333 -6.68 13.07 1.71
C ASP A 333 -5.50 14.04 1.50
N LEU A 334 -4.68 13.78 0.47
CA LEU A 334 -3.48 14.56 0.16
C LEU A 334 -3.79 15.73 -0.80
N GLY A 335 -5.06 16.15 -0.88
CA GLY A 335 -5.51 17.22 -1.77
C GLY A 335 -4.85 18.59 -1.52
N LEU A 336 -4.43 18.86 -0.28
CA LEU A 336 -3.71 20.08 0.08
C LEU A 336 -2.20 19.88 0.21
N ALA A 337 -1.70 18.66 0.04
CA ALA A 337 -0.27 18.39 0.12
C ALA A 337 0.48 19.09 -1.03
N VAL A 338 1.76 19.40 -0.84
CA VAL A 338 2.58 20.03 -1.87
C VAL A 338 4.01 19.52 -1.78
N GLU A 339 4.60 19.23 -2.94
CA GLU A 339 6.03 18.94 -3.06
C GLU A 339 6.82 20.24 -3.04
N ILE A 340 7.83 20.31 -2.16
CA ILE A 340 8.68 21.49 -1.94
C ILE A 340 10.09 21.14 -2.40
N PRO A 341 10.55 21.68 -3.55
CA PRO A 341 11.90 21.44 -4.03
C PRO A 341 12.97 21.74 -2.98
N GLU A 342 14.12 21.10 -3.08
CA GLU A 342 15.24 21.35 -2.18
C GLU A 342 15.67 22.83 -2.25
N GLY A 343 15.99 23.42 -1.09
CA GLY A 343 16.32 24.85 -0.97
C GLY A 343 15.14 25.82 -1.17
N HIS A 344 13.93 25.34 -1.45
CA HIS A 344 12.74 26.18 -1.67
C HIS A 344 11.78 26.17 -0.47
N SER A 345 10.88 27.14 -0.46
CA SER A 345 9.76 27.24 0.47
C SER A 345 8.48 27.58 -0.29
N VAL A 346 7.33 27.30 0.33
CA VAL A 346 6.02 27.63 -0.24
C VAL A 346 5.34 28.71 0.59
N ARG A 347 4.41 29.43 -0.05
CA ARG A 347 3.55 30.41 0.60
C ARG A 347 2.10 30.11 0.23
N GLY A 348 1.23 30.05 1.23
CA GLY A 348 -0.19 29.87 1.00
C GLY A 348 -0.96 29.58 2.27
N ARG A 349 -2.07 30.29 2.45
CA ARG A 349 -3.00 30.11 3.57
C ARG A 349 -4.01 29.00 3.27
N VAL A 350 -3.59 27.75 3.40
CA VAL A 350 -4.41 26.55 3.19
C VAL A 350 -4.43 25.69 4.45
N GLY A 351 -5.46 24.86 4.59
CA GLY A 351 -5.66 23.97 5.74
C GLY A 351 -6.96 24.25 6.49
N THR A 352 -7.20 23.46 7.54
CA THR A 352 -8.43 23.52 8.34
C THR A 352 -8.32 24.52 9.49
N ILE A 353 -9.38 25.31 9.72
CA ILE A 353 -9.45 26.29 10.83
C ILE A 353 -9.24 25.55 12.16
N GLY A 354 -8.31 26.05 12.99
CA GLY A 354 -7.92 25.43 14.27
C GLY A 354 -6.70 24.51 14.18
N TYR A 355 -6.29 24.10 12.98
CA TYR A 355 -5.10 23.27 12.73
C TYR A 355 -4.02 24.00 11.91
N MET A 356 -4.36 25.11 11.25
CA MET A 356 -3.35 25.94 10.58
C MET A 356 -2.37 26.54 11.58
N ALA A 357 -1.07 26.35 11.33
CA ALA A 357 0.00 26.93 12.14
C ALA A 357 0.05 28.47 12.03
N PRO A 358 0.63 29.19 13.01
CA PRO A 358 0.72 30.65 13.00
C PRO A 358 1.31 31.23 11.70
N GLU A 359 2.39 30.65 11.19
CA GLU A 359 3.06 31.09 9.96
C GLU A 359 2.16 30.92 8.71
N VAL A 360 1.28 29.90 8.69
CA VAL A 360 0.28 29.71 7.63
C VAL A 360 -0.80 30.77 7.71
N ILE A 361 -1.28 31.08 8.92
CA ILE A 361 -2.31 32.11 9.14
C ILE A 361 -1.76 33.51 8.82
N ASN A 362 -0.48 33.76 9.13
CA ASN A 362 0.23 34.99 8.77
C ASN A 362 0.61 35.09 7.29
N ASN A 363 0.39 34.01 6.53
CA ASN A 363 0.75 33.92 5.12
C ASN A 363 2.26 34.18 4.91
N GLU A 364 3.08 33.60 5.78
CA GLU A 364 4.54 33.57 5.71
C GLU A 364 5.00 32.41 4.82
N HIS A 365 6.30 32.38 4.51
CA HIS A 365 6.92 31.25 3.83
C HIS A 365 7.20 30.12 4.82
N TYR A 366 6.94 28.88 4.41
CA TYR A 366 7.17 27.71 5.24
C TYR A 366 7.61 26.49 4.41
N THR A 367 8.17 25.50 5.08
CA THR A 367 8.48 24.17 4.54
C THR A 367 7.56 23.12 5.19
N PHE A 368 8.05 22.39 6.18
CA PHE A 368 7.34 21.29 6.84
C PHE A 368 6.81 21.64 8.23
N SER A 369 7.14 22.84 8.74
CA SER A 369 6.75 23.29 10.07
C SER A 369 5.24 23.23 10.37
N PRO A 370 4.32 23.43 9.40
CA PRO A 370 2.89 23.32 9.69
C PRO A 370 2.44 21.90 10.06
N ASP A 371 3.14 20.87 9.59
CA ASP A 371 2.77 19.48 9.86
C ASP A 371 3.08 19.10 11.30
N TRP A 372 4.21 19.57 11.84
CA TRP A 372 4.57 19.39 13.26
C TRP A 372 3.63 20.14 14.20
N TRP A 373 3.19 21.34 13.82
CA TRP A 373 2.12 22.03 14.53
C TRP A 373 0.81 21.23 14.50
N GLY A 374 0.44 20.69 13.33
CA GLY A 374 -0.72 19.82 13.17
C GLY A 374 -0.67 18.60 14.08
N LEU A 375 0.51 18.00 14.26
CA LEU A 375 0.73 16.88 15.18
C LEU A 375 0.48 17.31 16.63
N GLY A 376 0.97 18.49 17.03
CA GLY A 376 0.68 19.07 18.34
C GLY A 376 -0.81 19.28 18.59
N CYS A 377 -1.53 19.83 17.61
CA CYS A 377 -2.99 19.97 17.66
C CYS A 377 -3.69 18.61 17.78
N LEU A 378 -3.24 17.61 17.03
CA LEU A 378 -3.83 16.27 17.03
C LEU A 378 -3.63 15.54 18.37
N ILE A 379 -2.41 15.55 18.93
CA ILE A 379 -2.14 14.96 20.25
C ILE A 379 -3.00 15.63 21.32
N TYR A 380 -3.04 16.96 21.32
CA TYR A 380 -3.86 17.72 22.26
C TYR A 380 -5.33 17.31 22.15
N GLU A 381 -5.87 17.28 20.95
CA GLU A 381 -7.28 16.99 20.72
C GLU A 381 -7.63 15.53 21.06
N MET A 382 -6.74 14.59 20.77
CA MET A 382 -6.91 13.19 21.17
C MET A 382 -7.03 13.02 22.69
N ILE A 383 -6.28 13.77 23.50
CA ILE A 383 -6.32 13.65 24.97
C ILE A 383 -7.46 14.50 25.55
N GLN A 384 -7.53 15.78 25.16
CA GLN A 384 -8.45 16.74 25.73
C GLN A 384 -9.91 16.47 25.29
N GLY A 385 -10.12 16.03 24.04
CA GLY A 385 -11.43 15.88 23.42
C GLY A 385 -11.97 17.15 22.73
N HIS A 386 -11.10 18.14 22.47
CA HIS A 386 -11.36 19.31 21.62
C HIS A 386 -10.03 19.93 21.18
N THR A 387 -10.03 20.81 20.19
CA THR A 387 -8.79 21.46 19.70
C THR A 387 -8.23 22.47 20.72
N PRO A 388 -6.94 22.84 20.63
CA PRO A 388 -6.31 23.73 21.62
C PRO A 388 -6.92 25.13 21.70
N PHE A 389 -7.44 25.65 20.58
CA PHE A 389 -7.90 27.04 20.47
C PHE A 389 -9.41 27.18 20.23
N ARG A 390 -10.15 26.06 20.24
CA ARG A 390 -11.61 26.05 20.07
C ARG A 390 -12.24 24.92 20.89
N LYS A 391 -13.13 25.29 21.81
CA LYS A 391 -13.85 24.33 22.65
C LYS A 391 -14.90 23.56 21.84
N LEU A 392 -15.26 22.38 22.31
CA LEU A 392 -16.28 21.54 21.70
C LEU A 392 -17.62 22.31 21.60
N LYS A 393 -18.25 22.29 20.41
CA LYS A 393 -19.51 23.01 20.09
C LYS A 393 -19.44 24.54 20.21
N GLU A 394 -18.26 25.13 20.40
CA GLU A 394 -18.09 26.59 20.44
C GLU A 394 -18.38 27.22 19.06
N LYS A 395 -19.28 28.21 19.04
CA LYS A 395 -19.60 29.02 17.85
C LYS A 395 -18.79 30.31 17.89
N VAL A 396 -17.59 30.26 17.31
CA VAL A 396 -16.69 31.42 17.17
C VAL A 396 -16.41 31.71 15.71
N ARG A 397 -16.20 33.00 15.41
CA ARG A 397 -15.78 33.46 14.09
C ARG A 397 -14.36 32.99 13.80
N ARG A 398 -14.04 32.84 12.51
CA ARG A 398 -12.71 32.39 12.05
C ARG A 398 -11.60 33.30 12.58
N GLU A 399 -11.83 34.61 12.55
CA GLU A 399 -10.85 35.62 12.93
C GLU A 399 -10.47 35.54 14.41
N GLU A 400 -11.41 35.13 15.27
CA GLU A 400 -11.13 34.92 16.70
C GLU A 400 -10.28 33.67 16.91
N VAL A 401 -10.58 32.57 16.20
CA VAL A 401 -9.73 31.37 16.25
C VAL A 401 -8.32 31.67 15.75
N ASP A 402 -8.20 32.42 14.64
CA ASP A 402 -6.91 32.87 14.12
C ASP A 402 -6.14 33.73 15.14
N ARG A 403 -6.84 34.63 15.86
CA ARG A 403 -6.25 35.45 16.93
C ARG A 403 -5.72 34.58 18.08
N ARG A 404 -6.50 33.59 18.53
CA ARG A 404 -6.12 32.65 19.60
C ARG A 404 -4.87 31.85 19.22
N VAL A 405 -4.85 31.28 18.01
CA VAL A 405 -3.67 30.55 17.50
C VAL A 405 -2.41 31.42 17.53
N ARG A 406 -2.52 32.71 17.19
CA ARG A 406 -1.38 33.64 17.19
C ARG A 406 -0.95 34.12 18.58
N LYS A 407 -1.88 34.30 19.52
CA LYS A 407 -1.62 35.07 20.75
C LYS A 407 -1.77 34.28 22.04
N ASP A 408 -2.71 33.35 22.09
CA ASP A 408 -3.10 32.70 23.33
C ASP A 408 -2.25 31.44 23.55
N THR A 409 -1.94 31.12 24.80
CA THR A 409 -1.28 29.85 25.15
C THR A 409 -2.36 28.80 25.39
N GLU A 410 -2.15 27.59 24.91
CA GLU A 410 -3.06 26.47 25.12
C GLU A 410 -3.15 26.06 26.60
N GLU A 411 -4.35 25.68 27.03
CA GLU A 411 -4.64 25.24 28.40
C GLU A 411 -4.71 23.71 28.46
N TYR A 412 -4.16 23.10 29.51
CA TYR A 412 -4.15 21.64 29.68
C TYR A 412 -4.97 21.24 30.90
N SER A 413 -5.89 20.28 30.73
CA SER A 413 -6.59 19.66 31.86
C SER A 413 -5.72 18.64 32.59
N GLU A 414 -6.26 18.05 33.66
CA GLU A 414 -5.63 16.96 34.41
C GLU A 414 -5.49 15.66 33.61
N LYS A 415 -6.09 15.58 32.41
CA LYS A 415 -5.93 14.43 31.50
C LYS A 415 -4.51 14.28 30.93
N PHE A 416 -3.67 15.32 31.02
CA PHE A 416 -2.32 15.33 30.49
C PHE A 416 -1.29 15.04 31.58
N SER A 417 -0.50 13.99 31.38
CA SER A 417 0.78 13.80 32.05
C SER A 417 1.76 14.94 31.71
N GLU A 418 2.84 15.03 32.50
CA GLU A 418 3.90 16.00 32.24
C GLU A 418 4.56 15.77 30.88
N ALA A 419 4.73 14.50 30.47
CA ALA A 419 5.32 14.14 29.18
C ALA A 419 4.45 14.55 27.98
N THR A 420 3.14 14.30 28.03
CA THR A 420 2.23 14.70 26.93
C THR A 420 2.03 16.21 26.88
N ARG A 421 2.00 16.88 28.05
CA ARG A 421 2.01 18.35 28.12
C ARG A 421 3.28 18.93 27.50
N SER A 422 4.44 18.35 27.82
CA SER A 422 5.73 18.76 27.28
C SER A 422 5.77 18.68 25.76
N ILE A 423 5.43 17.52 25.17
CA ILE A 423 5.48 17.39 23.70
C ILE A 423 4.49 18.31 23.00
N CYS A 424 3.27 18.47 23.54
CA CYS A 424 2.30 19.39 22.95
C CYS A 424 2.83 20.83 22.95
N ARG A 425 3.41 21.30 24.07
CA ARG A 425 3.99 22.65 24.14
C ARG A 425 5.12 22.85 23.13
N MET A 426 6.00 21.86 23.00
CA MET A 426 7.14 21.92 22.07
C MET A 426 6.71 21.89 20.59
N LEU A 427 5.62 21.18 20.25
CA LEU A 427 5.04 21.15 18.90
C LEU A 427 4.14 22.36 18.62
N LEU A 428 3.47 22.91 19.64
CA LEU A 428 2.63 24.12 19.57
C LEU A 428 3.41 25.41 19.83
N THR A 429 4.76 25.35 19.78
CA THR A 429 5.60 26.56 19.77
C THR A 429 5.24 27.42 18.56
N LYS A 430 4.86 28.67 18.83
CA LYS A 430 4.36 29.57 17.78
C LYS A 430 5.44 29.96 16.78
N ASN A 431 6.67 30.18 17.25
CA ASN A 431 7.84 30.41 16.40
C ASN A 431 8.25 29.08 15.72
N PRO A 432 8.13 28.95 14.38
CA PRO A 432 8.46 27.71 13.70
C PRO A 432 9.95 27.33 13.82
N GLN A 433 10.86 28.28 14.04
CA GLN A 433 12.30 27.99 14.20
C GLN A 433 12.64 27.31 15.53
N GLU A 434 11.79 27.47 16.53
CA GLU A 434 11.97 26.89 17.87
C GLU A 434 11.11 25.63 18.07
N ARG A 435 10.18 25.37 17.15
CA ARG A 435 9.24 24.26 17.19
C ARG A 435 9.95 22.92 17.03
N LEU A 436 9.56 21.94 17.84
CA LEU A 436 10.07 20.57 17.71
C LEU A 436 9.76 20.01 16.32
N GLY A 437 10.72 19.27 15.75
CA GLY A 437 10.65 18.77 14.37
C GLY A 437 11.05 19.77 13.29
N CYS A 438 11.21 21.05 13.63
CA CYS A 438 11.63 22.09 12.68
C CYS A 438 13.12 22.48 12.83
N LYS A 439 13.78 21.97 13.87
CA LYS A 439 15.22 22.11 14.08
C LYS A 439 15.97 21.13 13.16
N GLY A 440 17.30 21.13 13.21
CA GLY A 440 18.14 20.28 12.34
C GLY A 440 17.96 18.77 12.52
N ASP A 441 17.24 18.33 13.56
CA ASP A 441 16.96 16.94 13.91
C ASP A 441 15.67 16.37 13.29
N GLY A 442 14.78 17.22 12.75
CA GLY A 442 13.56 16.80 12.06
C GLY A 442 12.70 15.80 12.87
N ALA A 443 12.20 14.76 12.21
CA ALA A 443 11.44 13.70 12.87
C ALA A 443 12.23 12.97 13.96
N ALA A 444 13.57 12.86 13.85
CA ALA A 444 14.37 12.19 14.87
C ALA A 444 14.29 12.90 16.23
N GLY A 445 14.28 14.24 16.23
CA GLY A 445 14.07 15.03 17.45
C GLY A 445 12.70 14.77 18.09
N VAL A 446 11.66 14.62 17.27
CA VAL A 446 10.31 14.28 17.74
C VAL A 446 10.27 12.88 18.35
N LYS A 447 10.86 11.89 17.67
CA LYS A 447 10.92 10.49 18.11
C LYS A 447 11.71 10.30 19.42
N GLN A 448 12.71 11.14 19.67
CA GLN A 448 13.52 11.11 20.91
C GLN A 448 12.81 11.74 22.12
N HIS A 449 11.65 12.37 21.95
CA HIS A 449 10.95 12.97 23.08
C HIS A 449 10.53 11.89 24.11
N PRO A 450 10.69 12.13 25.44
CA PRO A 450 10.43 11.13 26.48
C PRO A 450 9.03 10.51 26.50
N VAL A 451 8.05 11.13 25.85
CA VAL A 451 6.69 10.59 25.70
C VAL A 451 6.68 9.28 24.88
N PHE A 452 7.65 9.08 23.99
CA PHE A 452 7.78 7.89 23.15
C PHE A 452 8.80 6.89 23.67
N LYS A 453 9.26 7.01 24.93
CA LYS A 453 10.30 6.14 25.51
C LYS A 453 9.98 4.64 25.40
N ASP A 454 8.69 4.28 25.41
CA ASP A 454 8.21 2.90 25.35
C ASP A 454 7.86 2.45 23.91
N ILE A 455 8.17 3.28 22.90
CA ILE A 455 7.90 3.01 21.49
C ILE A 455 9.21 2.75 20.74
N ASN A 456 9.45 1.48 20.38
CA ASN A 456 10.51 1.14 19.43
C ASN A 456 10.04 1.47 18.00
N PHE A 457 10.44 2.63 17.48
CA PHE A 457 10.00 3.13 16.17
C PHE A 457 10.32 2.21 14.99
N LYS A 458 11.38 1.41 15.06
CA LYS A 458 11.73 0.48 13.96
C LYS A 458 10.80 -0.72 13.93
N ARG A 459 10.44 -1.24 15.10
CA ARG A 459 9.38 -2.25 15.23
C ARG A 459 8.01 -1.68 14.86
N LEU A 460 7.75 -0.42 15.21
CA LEU A 460 6.55 0.29 14.75
C LEU A 460 6.54 0.35 13.22
N GLU A 461 7.58 0.86 12.58
CA GLU A 461 7.71 0.92 11.11
C GLU A 461 7.51 -0.46 10.46
N ALA A 462 8.04 -1.52 11.07
CA ALA A 462 7.91 -2.91 10.64
C ALA A 462 6.57 -3.60 11.00
N ASN A 463 5.59 -2.87 11.55
CA ASN A 463 4.27 -3.41 11.92
C ASN A 463 4.34 -4.54 12.98
N MET A 464 5.26 -4.43 13.92
CA MET A 464 5.50 -5.42 14.99
C MET A 464 5.00 -4.99 16.37
N LEU A 465 4.42 -3.79 16.48
CA LEU A 465 3.81 -3.30 17.71
C LEU A 465 2.29 -3.36 17.58
N ASP A 466 1.64 -4.02 18.53
CA ASP A 466 0.18 -4.13 18.53
C ASP A 466 -0.47 -2.79 18.99
N PRO A 467 -1.44 -2.25 18.23
CA PRO A 467 -2.16 -1.06 18.65
C PRO A 467 -2.95 -1.29 19.96
N PRO A 468 -3.06 -0.26 20.82
CA PRO A 468 -3.80 -0.37 22.09
C PRO A 468 -5.33 -0.46 21.90
N PHE A 469 -5.83 -0.20 20.69
CA PHE A 469 -7.25 -0.31 20.35
C PHE A 469 -7.42 -1.01 19.01
N CYS A 470 -8.22 -2.08 19.00
CA CYS A 470 -8.58 -2.84 17.80
C CYS A 470 -10.06 -2.61 17.45
N PRO A 471 -10.40 -2.04 16.28
CA PRO A 471 -11.77 -1.91 15.82
C PRO A 471 -12.48 -3.27 15.69
N ASP A 472 -13.77 -3.35 16.04
CA ASP A 472 -14.58 -4.55 15.85
C ASP A 472 -14.80 -4.80 14.33
N PRO A 473 -14.35 -5.95 13.78
CA PRO A 473 -14.52 -6.26 12.36
C PRO A 473 -15.98 -6.42 11.92
N LYS A 474 -16.92 -6.58 12.88
CA LYS A 474 -18.37 -6.63 12.63
C LYS A 474 -19.03 -5.26 12.68
N ALA A 475 -18.32 -4.23 13.10
CA ALA A 475 -18.83 -2.87 13.17
C ALA A 475 -18.50 -2.08 11.89
N VAL A 476 -19.31 -1.05 11.62
CA VAL A 476 -19.03 -0.09 10.56
C VAL A 476 -18.86 1.30 11.17
N TYR A 477 -17.62 1.77 11.20
CA TYR A 477 -17.21 3.03 11.82
C TYR A 477 -17.37 4.22 10.87
N CYS A 478 -18.58 4.44 10.35
CA CYS A 478 -18.90 5.64 9.61
C CYS A 478 -20.38 6.00 9.77
N LYS A 479 -20.72 7.24 9.41
CA LYS A 479 -22.10 7.74 9.49
C LYS A 479 -23.05 6.91 8.64
N ASP A 480 -24.33 6.93 9.02
CA ASP A 480 -25.39 6.35 8.20
C ASP A 480 -25.45 7.03 6.84
N ILE A 481 -25.81 6.28 5.80
CA ILE A 481 -25.81 6.79 4.41
C ILE A 481 -26.65 8.06 4.26
N LEU A 482 -27.74 8.18 5.04
CA LEU A 482 -28.64 9.34 5.03
C LEU A 482 -28.00 10.59 5.65
N ASP A 483 -27.09 10.41 6.61
CA ASP A 483 -26.35 11.50 7.26
C ASP A 483 -25.14 11.94 6.44
N ILE A 484 -24.73 11.13 5.45
CA ILE A 484 -23.74 11.51 4.44
C ILE A 484 -24.45 12.41 3.43
N GLY A 485 -24.56 13.70 3.79
CA GLY A 485 -25.40 14.65 3.05
C GLY A 485 -25.18 14.64 1.54
N HIS A 486 -26.25 14.79 0.76
CA HIS A 486 -26.16 14.75 -0.71
C HIS A 486 -25.47 15.97 -1.31
N PHE A 487 -24.89 15.80 -2.50
CA PHE A 487 -24.47 16.93 -3.29
C PHE A 487 -25.62 17.45 -4.15
N SER A 488 -25.78 18.77 -4.22
CA SER A 488 -26.61 19.37 -5.25
C SER A 488 -26.00 19.10 -6.63
N THR A 489 -26.85 18.74 -7.60
CA THR A 489 -26.46 18.52 -9.00
C THR A 489 -25.84 19.79 -9.57
N VAL A 490 -24.70 19.64 -10.24
CA VAL A 490 -24.04 20.76 -10.93
C VAL A 490 -24.77 21.04 -12.25
N ARG A 491 -25.52 22.15 -12.30
CA ARG A 491 -26.18 22.66 -13.52
C ARG A 491 -25.33 23.71 -14.22
N GLY A 492 -25.51 23.87 -15.53
CA GLY A 492 -24.86 24.91 -16.33
C GLY A 492 -23.37 24.69 -16.62
N VAL A 493 -22.85 23.47 -16.40
CA VAL A 493 -21.45 23.12 -16.69
C VAL A 493 -21.43 22.01 -17.74
N TYR A 494 -20.77 22.30 -18.87
CA TYR A 494 -20.58 21.38 -19.98
C TYR A 494 -19.12 20.96 -20.02
N LEU A 495 -18.89 19.67 -20.24
CA LEU A 495 -17.56 19.13 -20.48
C LEU A 495 -17.25 19.29 -21.97
N ASP A 496 -16.03 19.71 -22.29
CA ASP A 496 -15.57 19.92 -23.66
C ASP A 496 -14.23 19.21 -23.89
N THR A 497 -13.69 19.33 -25.10
CA THR A 497 -12.47 18.62 -25.50
C THR A 497 -11.21 19.09 -24.76
N THR A 498 -11.21 20.29 -24.19
CA THR A 498 -10.06 20.78 -23.41
C THR A 498 -9.90 20.02 -22.10
N ASP A 499 -11.00 19.47 -21.57
CA ASP A 499 -10.99 18.66 -20.35
C ASP A 499 -10.32 17.28 -20.56
N ASN A 500 -10.31 16.77 -21.80
CA ASN A 500 -9.80 15.42 -22.11
C ASN A 500 -8.30 15.28 -21.86
N SER A 501 -7.52 16.34 -22.07
CA SER A 501 -6.09 16.35 -21.76
C SER A 501 -5.83 16.14 -20.26
N PHE A 502 -6.66 16.78 -19.42
CA PHE A 502 -6.61 16.58 -17.97
C PHE A 502 -7.02 15.15 -17.58
N TYR A 503 -8.08 14.61 -18.17
CA TYR A 503 -8.51 13.23 -17.90
C TYR A 503 -7.44 12.20 -18.28
N ALA A 504 -6.80 12.38 -19.43
CA ALA A 504 -5.72 11.50 -19.89
C ALA A 504 -4.50 11.53 -18.95
N GLN A 505 -4.16 12.69 -18.38
CA GLN A 505 -3.08 12.80 -17.39
C GLN A 505 -3.44 12.16 -16.04
N PHE A 506 -4.73 12.13 -15.70
CA PHE A 506 -5.22 11.56 -14.45
C PHE A 506 -5.30 10.03 -14.50
N VAL A 507 -5.72 9.47 -15.63
CA VAL A 507 -6.01 8.04 -15.80
C VAL A 507 -4.78 7.27 -16.26
N THR A 508 -3.93 6.90 -15.29
CA THR A 508 -2.75 6.05 -15.47
C THR A 508 -3.01 4.56 -15.32
N GLY A 509 -4.20 4.14 -14.86
CA GLY A 509 -4.52 2.72 -14.67
C GLY A 509 -3.96 2.19 -13.37
N CYS A 510 -3.27 1.05 -13.39
CA CYS A 510 -2.69 0.42 -12.21
C CYS A 510 -1.44 1.16 -11.71
N VAL A 511 -1.29 1.29 -10.39
CA VAL A 511 -0.03 1.72 -9.76
C VAL A 511 0.76 0.47 -9.38
N SER A 512 2.01 0.36 -9.85
CA SER A 512 2.73 -0.91 -9.89
C SER A 512 2.92 -1.59 -8.52
N ILE A 513 3.45 -0.88 -7.52
CA ILE A 513 3.77 -1.51 -6.23
C ILE A 513 2.50 -2.02 -5.51
N PRO A 514 1.42 -1.21 -5.33
CA PRO A 514 0.21 -1.70 -4.68
C PRO A 514 -0.51 -2.80 -5.47
N TRP A 515 -0.50 -2.75 -6.80
CA TRP A 515 -1.07 -3.79 -7.65
C TRP A 515 -0.33 -5.13 -7.50
N GLN A 516 1.00 -5.11 -7.46
CA GLN A 516 1.81 -6.31 -7.28
C GLN A 516 1.63 -6.91 -5.88
N ASN A 517 1.60 -6.07 -4.84
CA ASN A 517 1.26 -6.49 -3.48
C ASN A 517 -0.13 -7.13 -3.42
N GLU A 518 -1.13 -6.56 -4.12
CA GLU A 518 -2.44 -7.19 -4.24
C GLU A 518 -2.40 -8.60 -4.86
N MET A 519 -1.65 -8.80 -5.95
CA MET A 519 -1.54 -10.11 -6.59
C MET A 519 -0.92 -11.14 -5.65
N ILE A 520 0.05 -10.73 -4.84
CA ILE A 520 0.73 -11.57 -3.84
C ILE A 520 -0.19 -11.87 -2.65
N GLU A 521 -0.69 -10.84 -1.97
CA GLU A 521 -1.55 -10.95 -0.78
C GLU A 521 -2.85 -11.71 -1.05
N SER A 522 -3.45 -11.51 -2.23
CA SER A 522 -4.65 -12.24 -2.60
C SER A 522 -4.37 -13.71 -2.91
N GLY A 523 -3.11 -14.11 -3.11
CA GLY A 523 -2.69 -15.43 -3.54
C GLY A 523 -2.82 -15.67 -5.05
N CYS A 524 -3.18 -14.65 -5.84
CA CYS A 524 -3.29 -14.76 -7.30
C CYS A 524 -1.94 -15.07 -7.96
N PHE A 525 -0.87 -14.43 -7.51
CA PHE A 525 0.49 -14.67 -8.02
C PHE A 525 0.88 -16.15 -7.88
N LYS A 526 0.77 -16.69 -6.66
CA LYS A 526 1.05 -18.10 -6.37
C LYS A 526 0.17 -19.04 -7.21
N ASP A 527 -1.15 -18.81 -7.23
CA ASP A 527 -2.11 -19.68 -7.90
C ASP A 527 -1.98 -19.72 -9.44
N ILE A 528 -1.41 -18.67 -10.04
CA ILE A 528 -1.14 -18.57 -11.48
C ILE A 528 0.20 -19.24 -11.79
N ASN A 529 1.24 -18.92 -11.01
CA ASN A 529 2.58 -19.46 -11.21
C ASN A 529 2.66 -20.98 -10.98
N GLU A 530 1.89 -21.53 -10.05
CA GLU A 530 1.80 -22.99 -9.86
C GLU A 530 1.13 -23.68 -11.05
N SER A 531 0.09 -23.09 -11.63
CA SER A 531 -0.61 -23.68 -12.79
C SER A 531 0.20 -23.64 -14.08
N GLU A 532 1.04 -22.63 -14.28
CA GLU A 532 1.92 -22.58 -15.45
C GLU A 532 3.05 -23.60 -15.36
N ASN A 533 3.55 -23.93 -14.17
CA ASN A 533 4.53 -25.01 -14.01
C ASN A 533 3.95 -26.39 -14.38
N ASP A 534 2.66 -26.62 -14.08
CA ASP A 534 1.94 -27.84 -14.51
C ASP A 534 1.73 -27.87 -16.04
N ASP A 535 1.40 -26.74 -16.66
CA ASP A 535 1.24 -26.66 -18.13
C ASP A 535 2.59 -26.70 -18.86
N THR A 536 3.68 -26.24 -18.25
CA THR A 536 5.06 -26.41 -18.78
C THR A 536 5.49 -27.88 -18.69
N PHE A 537 5.10 -28.59 -17.62
CA PHE A 537 5.26 -30.04 -17.53
C PHE A 537 4.42 -30.80 -18.56
N ARG A 538 3.23 -30.30 -18.90
CA ARG A 538 2.38 -30.85 -19.96
C ARG A 538 2.92 -30.56 -21.35
N SER A 539 3.40 -29.34 -21.62
CA SER A 539 4.03 -29.00 -22.89
C SER A 539 5.32 -29.78 -23.09
N ASP A 540 6.11 -30.02 -22.03
CA ASP A 540 7.30 -30.90 -22.11
C ASP A 540 6.94 -32.36 -22.40
N ILE A 541 5.79 -32.85 -21.91
CA ILE A 541 5.30 -34.20 -22.23
C ILE A 541 4.75 -34.25 -23.66
N GLU A 542 4.03 -33.22 -24.12
CA GLU A 542 3.51 -33.13 -25.49
C GLU A 542 4.65 -32.92 -26.51
N GLU A 543 5.66 -32.12 -26.18
CA GLU A 543 6.84 -31.85 -27.00
C GLU A 543 7.80 -33.06 -27.00
N LYS A 544 7.96 -33.78 -25.88
CA LYS A 544 8.65 -35.08 -25.86
C LYS A 544 7.86 -36.21 -26.54
N GLN A 545 6.53 -36.11 -26.65
CA GLN A 545 5.70 -37.02 -27.45
C GLN A 545 5.72 -36.66 -28.94
N LEU A 546 5.88 -35.38 -29.31
CA LEU A 546 6.03 -34.92 -30.69
C LEU A 546 7.40 -35.27 -31.30
N VAL A 547 8.44 -35.44 -30.48
CA VAL A 547 9.79 -35.85 -30.93
C VAL A 547 9.98 -37.37 -31.01
N ARG A 548 9.01 -38.18 -30.53
CA ARG A 548 9.05 -39.65 -30.68
C ARG A 548 7.95 -40.17 -31.61
N VAL A 549 8.32 -40.25 -32.89
CA VAL A 549 7.75 -41.11 -33.94
C VAL A 549 6.34 -40.75 -34.42
N SER A 550 6.31 -40.19 -35.62
CA SER A 550 5.18 -40.20 -36.55
C SER A 550 4.82 -41.64 -36.95
N LYS A 551 3.70 -42.16 -36.43
CA LYS A 551 2.90 -43.21 -37.07
C LYS A 551 1.40 -42.93 -36.89
N PRO A 552 0.57 -43.13 -37.93
CA PRO A 552 -0.83 -42.74 -37.90
C PRO A 552 -1.64 -43.61 -36.93
N LYS A 553 -2.35 -42.99 -35.98
CA LYS A 553 -3.30 -43.69 -35.10
C LYS A 553 -4.56 -44.04 -35.91
N LYS A 554 -4.73 -45.34 -36.18
CA LYS A 554 -6.00 -45.93 -36.66
C LYS A 554 -7.07 -45.75 -35.58
N GLY A 555 -8.25 -45.29 -35.99
CA GLY A 555 -9.38 -44.97 -35.11
C GLY A 555 -9.98 -46.15 -34.35
N PHE A 556 -10.81 -45.79 -33.38
CA PHE A 556 -11.51 -46.63 -32.41
C PHE A 556 -12.33 -47.81 -32.99
N PHE A 557 -12.68 -47.78 -34.28
CA PHE A 557 -13.44 -48.86 -34.94
C PHE A 557 -12.61 -50.06 -35.43
N TYR A 558 -11.28 -50.02 -35.36
CA TYR A 558 -10.44 -51.13 -35.84
C TYR A 558 -10.20 -52.23 -34.79
N ARG A 559 -10.76 -52.10 -33.58
CA ARG A 559 -10.47 -52.98 -32.44
C ARG A 559 -11.63 -53.93 -32.07
N LEU A 560 -12.74 -53.93 -32.82
CA LEU A 560 -13.86 -54.86 -32.60
C LEU A 560 -13.87 -56.10 -33.51
N PHE A 561 -13.05 -56.14 -34.57
CA PHE A 561 -13.05 -57.25 -35.52
C PHE A 561 -11.64 -57.76 -35.81
N ARG A 562 -11.09 -58.57 -34.89
CA ARG A 562 -10.19 -59.70 -35.17
C ARG A 562 -9.56 -60.23 -33.87
N ARG A 563 -10.21 -61.22 -33.29
CA ARG A 563 -9.55 -62.39 -32.70
C ARG A 563 -10.58 -63.52 -32.67
N GLY A 564 -10.36 -64.50 -33.54
CA GLY A 564 -11.21 -65.68 -33.65
C GLY A 564 -10.90 -66.72 -32.58
N GLY A 565 -11.83 -67.64 -32.43
CA GLY A 565 -11.67 -68.96 -31.83
C GLY A 565 -12.62 -69.92 -32.53
N CYS A 566 -12.07 -70.98 -33.12
CA CYS A 566 -12.75 -72.06 -33.83
C CYS A 566 -13.83 -72.76 -33.00
N LEU A 567 -14.87 -73.31 -33.66
CA LEU A 567 -15.36 -74.70 -33.51
C LEU A 567 -16.48 -75.01 -34.55
N THR A 568 -16.14 -75.83 -35.55
CA THR A 568 -16.90 -76.91 -36.26
C THR A 568 -18.28 -76.69 -36.94
N PRO A 569 -18.62 -77.49 -37.98
CA PRO A 569 -19.53 -77.11 -39.07
C PRO A 569 -20.94 -77.72 -38.98
N GLY A 570 -21.94 -77.05 -39.57
CA GLY A 570 -23.29 -77.59 -39.72
C GLY A 570 -24.20 -76.77 -40.65
N TYR A 571 -24.37 -77.28 -41.87
CA TYR A 571 -25.52 -77.27 -42.78
C TYR A 571 -26.55 -76.10 -42.84
N SER A 572 -26.73 -75.63 -44.09
CA SER A 572 -27.96 -75.42 -44.86
C SER A 572 -28.95 -74.26 -44.57
N GLU A 573 -29.18 -73.53 -45.67
CA GLU A 573 -30.46 -73.07 -46.24
C GLU A 573 -31.06 -71.69 -45.88
N GLN A 574 -31.17 -70.90 -46.96
CA GLN A 574 -32.29 -70.09 -47.43
C GLN A 574 -32.61 -68.75 -46.76
N ASP A 575 -32.32 -67.68 -47.54
CA ASP A 575 -33.11 -66.45 -47.70
C ASP A 575 -34.64 -66.70 -47.59
N PRO A 576 -35.49 -65.70 -47.20
CA PRO A 576 -35.43 -64.37 -47.81
C PRO A 576 -35.93 -63.16 -46.98
N GLU A 577 -35.44 -61.98 -47.37
CA GLU A 577 -36.16 -60.68 -47.31
C GLU A 577 -37.30 -60.66 -48.36
N PRO A 578 -38.12 -59.61 -48.54
CA PRO A 578 -38.43 -58.43 -47.71
C PRO A 578 -39.97 -58.18 -47.66
N MET A 579 -40.42 -57.11 -46.99
CA MET A 579 -41.23 -56.04 -47.64
C MET A 579 -41.93 -55.09 -46.65
N MET A 580 -41.71 -53.80 -46.92
CA MET A 580 -42.70 -52.69 -46.95
C MET A 580 -43.35 -52.26 -45.63
N ARG A 581 -43.35 -50.97 -45.28
CA ARG A 581 -43.62 -49.77 -46.08
C ARG A 581 -43.04 -48.52 -45.42
#